data_AF-A0A5K1UNF9-F1
#
_entry.id   AF-A0A5K1UNF9-F1
#
_cell.length_a   1.000
_cell.length_b   1.000
_cell.length_c   1.000
_cell.angle_alpha   90.00
_cell.angle_beta   90.00
_cell.angle_gamma   90.00
#
_symmetry.space_group_name_H-M   'P 1'
#
loop_
_entity.id
_entity.type
_entity.pdbx_description
1 polymer ?
#
loop_
_entity_poly.entity_id
_entity_poly.type
_entity_poly.pdbx_seq_one_letter_code
_entity_poly.pdbx_strand_id
1 'polypeptide(L)'
;MIEVFGARAMMLQVRVSNQPALHLYEKTIGFTVTKVSKHYYLDGEDALILTHNFTLDTLINKDCSSVVVDEWKRVMQEQENKQKE
;
A
#
# COMPACT_ATOMS: atom_id res chain seq x y z
N MET A 1 -6.21 8.80 0.54
CA MET A 1 -5.90 7.82 -0.53
C MET A 1 -7.02 6.81 -0.71
N ILE A 2 -7.45 6.11 0.34
CA ILE A 2 -8.65 5.26 0.26
C ILE A 2 -9.90 6.09 -0.08
N GLU A 3 -10.13 7.20 0.63
CA GLU A 3 -11.32 8.02 0.43
C GLU A 3 -11.41 8.65 -0.97
N VAL A 4 -10.32 9.23 -1.47
CA VAL A 4 -10.34 9.93 -2.77
C VAL A 4 -10.25 8.96 -3.96
N PHE A 5 -9.49 7.87 -3.82
CA PHE A 5 -9.12 7.01 -4.97
C PHE A 5 -9.51 5.54 -4.79
N GLY A 6 -10.10 5.14 -3.66
CA GLY A 6 -10.38 3.73 -3.37
C GLY A 6 -9.13 2.87 -3.29
N ALA A 7 -7.95 3.46 -2.99
CA ALA A 7 -6.68 2.73 -3.03
C ALA A 7 -6.67 1.56 -2.01
N ARG A 8 -6.34 0.35 -2.48
CA ARG A 8 -6.27 -0.87 -1.65
C ARG A 8 -4.89 -1.15 -1.07
N ALA A 9 -3.85 -0.71 -1.77
CA ALA A 9 -2.48 -0.84 -1.36
C ALA A 9 -1.63 0.28 -1.96
N MET A 10 -0.52 0.59 -1.29
CA MET A 10 0.56 1.39 -1.85
C MET A 10 1.77 0.52 -2.05
N MET A 11 2.52 0.81 -3.12
CA MET A 11 3.80 0.19 -3.39
C MET A 11 4.82 1.28 -3.71
N LEU A 12 6.05 1.08 -3.23
CA LEU A 12 7.18 1.95 -3.52
C LEU A 12 8.47 1.13 -3.65
N GLN A 13 9.48 1.72 -4.26
CA GLN A 13 10.80 1.10 -4.44
C GLN A 13 11.85 1.89 -3.66
N VAL A 14 12.69 1.19 -2.89
CA VAL A 14 13.78 1.79 -2.10
C VAL A 14 15.08 1.08 -2.43
N ARG A 15 16.18 1.83 -2.51
CA ARG A 15 17.54 1.28 -2.64
C ARG A 15 17.85 0.36 -1.46
N VAL A 16 18.46 -0.79 -1.74
CA VAL A 16 18.88 -1.74 -0.68
C VAL A 16 19.87 -1.08 0.28
N SER A 17 20.73 -0.19 -0.22
CA SER A 17 21.70 0.56 0.60
C SER A 17 21.09 1.64 1.48
N ASN A 18 19.86 2.11 1.22
CA ASN A 18 19.26 3.24 1.94
C ASN A 18 18.58 2.81 3.25
N GLN A 19 19.40 2.46 4.23
CA GLN A 19 18.96 2.02 5.55
C GLN A 19 18.05 3.02 6.29
N PRO A 20 18.29 4.36 6.25
CA PRO A 20 17.39 5.32 6.88
C PRO A 20 15.97 5.30 6.30
N ALA A 21 15.85 5.21 4.97
CA ALA A 21 14.55 5.14 4.31
C ALA A 21 13.84 3.81 4.62
N LEU A 22 14.58 2.69 4.61
CA LEU A 22 14.01 1.39 4.99
C LEU A 22 13.47 1.41 6.41
N HIS A 23 14.21 2.00 7.36
CA HIS A 23 13.72 2.18 8.73
C HIS A 23 12.41 2.98 8.78
N LEU A 24 12.35 4.12 8.09
CA LEU A 24 11.13 4.95 8.04
C LEU A 24 9.93 4.16 7.49
N TYR A 25 10.10 3.53 6.32
CA TYR A 25 8.99 2.84 5.67
C TYR A 25 8.57 1.58 6.42
N GLU A 26 9.51 0.76 6.90
CA GLU A 26 9.16 -0.47 7.60
C GLU A 26 8.72 -0.24 9.05
N LYS A 27 9.47 0.55 9.82
CA LYS A 27 9.26 0.66 11.28
C LYS A 27 8.27 1.75 11.66
N THR A 28 8.32 2.89 10.99
CA THR A 28 7.44 4.03 11.35
C THR A 28 6.10 3.93 10.65
N ILE A 29 6.10 3.62 9.35
CA ILE A 29 4.87 3.63 8.53
C ILE A 29 4.24 2.23 8.41
N GLY A 30 5.02 1.15 8.53
CA GLY A 30 4.51 -0.22 8.51
C GLY A 30 4.39 -0.84 7.12
N PHE A 31 5.24 -0.44 6.18
CA PHE A 31 5.40 -1.15 4.92
C PHE A 31 6.08 -2.50 5.12
N THR A 32 5.80 -3.44 4.21
CA THR A 32 6.42 -4.77 4.20
C THR A 32 7.16 -5.00 2.87
N VAL A 33 8.40 -5.50 2.95
CA VAL A 33 9.17 -5.88 1.76
C VAL A 33 8.52 -7.09 1.11
N THR A 34 8.12 -6.95 -0.15
CA THR A 34 7.36 -7.96 -0.88
C THR A 34 8.21 -8.65 -1.95
N LYS A 35 9.05 -7.87 -2.66
CA LYS A 35 9.88 -8.37 -3.77
C LYS A 35 11.20 -7.59 -3.84
N VAL A 36 12.18 -8.19 -4.51
CA VAL A 36 13.43 -7.53 -4.90
C VAL A 36 13.45 -7.39 -6.41
N SER A 37 13.63 -6.17 -6.90
CA SER A 37 13.84 -5.87 -8.31
C SER A 37 15.34 -5.72 -8.57
N LYS A 38 15.90 -6.65 -9.34
CA LYS A 38 17.34 -6.68 -9.61
C LYS A 38 17.72 -5.60 -10.63
N HIS A 39 18.84 -4.91 -10.40
CA HIS A 39 19.37 -3.86 -11.28
C HIS A 39 18.32 -2.80 -11.64
N TYR A 40 17.48 -2.42 -10.68
CA TYR A 40 16.41 -1.44 -10.89
C TYR A 40 16.98 -0.03 -11.13
N TYR A 41 18.06 0.31 -10.43
CA TYR A 41 18.75 1.58 -10.62
C TYR A 41 19.82 1.47 -11.71
N LEU A 42 20.13 2.61 -12.34
CA LEU A 42 21.06 2.70 -13.48
C LEU A 42 22.50 2.30 -13.15
N ASP A 43 22.88 2.39 -11.88
CA ASP A 43 24.18 1.95 -11.34
C ASP A 43 24.24 0.43 -11.11
N GLY A 44 23.17 -0.29 -11.42
CA GLY A 44 23.04 -1.72 -11.18
C GLY A 44 22.58 -2.06 -9.76
N GLU A 45 22.26 -1.08 -8.92
CA GLU A 45 21.75 -1.37 -7.58
C GLU A 45 20.32 -1.95 -7.64
N ASP A 46 20.10 -2.96 -6.80
CA ASP A 46 18.79 -3.56 -6.61
C ASP A 46 17.85 -2.61 -5.84
N ALA A 47 16.55 -2.76 -6.08
CA ALA A 47 15.51 -2.09 -5.32
C ALA A 47 14.66 -3.09 -4.54
N LEU A 48 14.38 -2.77 -3.28
CA LEU A 48 13.35 -3.43 -2.51
C LEU A 48 12.00 -2.81 -2.88
N ILE A 49 11.05 -3.68 -3.23
CA ILE A 49 9.67 -3.31 -3.44
C ILE A 49 8.95 -3.48 -2.11
N LEU A 50 8.51 -2.37 -1.54
CA LEU A 50 7.77 -2.32 -0.29
C LEU A 50 6.29 -2.08 -0.59
N THR A 51 5.42 -2.84 0.07
CA THR A 51 3.97 -2.73 -0.06
C THR A 51 3.34 -2.47 1.30
N HIS A 52 2.38 -1.55 1.35
CA HIS A 52 1.51 -1.32 2.50
C HIS A 52 0.07 -1.50 2.08
N ASN A 53 -0.60 -2.49 2.67
CA ASN A 53 -2.01 -2.77 2.40
C ASN A 53 -2.86 -1.88 3.28
N PHE A 54 -3.85 -1.24 2.67
CA PHE A 54 -4.82 -0.47 3.39
C PHE A 54 -5.99 -1.35 3.80
N THR A 55 -6.21 -1.46 5.11
CA THR A 55 -7.45 -2.02 5.66
C THR A 55 -8.29 -0.86 6.18
N LEU A 56 -9.60 -0.97 6.04
CA LEU A 56 -10.51 0.04 6.60
C LEU A 56 -10.37 0.14 8.12
N ASP A 57 -9.97 -0.95 8.77
CA ASP A 57 -9.69 -1.01 10.22
C ASP A 57 -8.43 -0.24 10.64
N THR A 58 -7.48 0.00 9.72
CA THR A 58 -6.23 0.73 10.01
C THR A 58 -6.36 2.24 9.83
N LEU A 59 -7.56 2.75 9.50
CA LEU A 59 -7.81 4.18 9.42
C LEU A 59 -7.82 4.82 10.81
N ILE A 60 -7.01 5.87 10.99
CA ILE A 60 -6.89 6.64 12.25
C ILE A 60 -8.25 7.19 12.70
N ASN A 61 -9.14 7.52 11.75
CA ASN A 61 -10.50 7.98 12.02
C ASN A 61 -11.52 6.89 11.67
N LYS A 62 -11.61 5.86 12.51
CA LYS A 62 -12.58 4.76 12.37
C LYS A 62 -14.04 5.25 12.36
N ASP A 63 -14.31 6.36 13.07
CA ASP A 63 -15.65 6.93 13.26
C ASP A 63 -16.07 7.92 12.17
N CYS A 64 -15.15 8.35 11.30
CA CYS A 64 -15.52 9.16 10.13
C CYS A 64 -16.11 8.25 9.06
N SER A 65 -17.41 7.95 9.20
CA SER A 65 -18.25 7.49 8.09
C SER A 65 -18.33 8.60 7.05
N SER A 66 -17.30 8.69 6.21
CA SER A 66 -17.39 9.47 4.98
C SER A 66 -18.27 8.69 4.02
N VAL A 67 -19.30 9.36 3.48
CA VAL A 67 -20.20 8.78 2.46
C VAL A 67 -19.39 8.16 1.32
N VAL A 68 -18.25 8.77 1.00
CA VAL A 68 -17.33 8.31 -0.04
C VAL A 68 -16.65 7.00 0.35
N VAL A 69 -16.24 6.84 1.61
CA VAL A 69 -15.64 5.57 2.11
C VAL A 69 -16.67 4.44 2.10
N ASP A 70 -17.92 4.74 2.42
CA ASP A 70 -19.01 3.74 2.38
C ASP A 70 -19.38 3.34 0.95
N GLU A 71 -19.28 4.26 -0.01
CA GLU A 71 -19.42 3.96 -1.44
C GLU A 71 -18.28 3.04 -1.92
N TRP A 72 -17.04 3.34 -1.55
CA TRP A 72 -15.90 2.46 -1.85
C TRP A 72 -16.07 1.06 -1.25
N LYS A 73 -16.58 0.93 -0.03
CA LYS A 73 -16.89 -0.39 0.57
C LYS A 73 -17.82 -1.21 -0.32
N ARG A 74 -18.89 -0.59 -0.83
CA ARG A 74 -19.87 -1.26 -1.72
C ARG A 74 -19.23 -1.68 -3.04
N VAL A 75 -18.53 -0.77 -3.70
CA VAL A 75 -17.86 -1.03 -4.98
C VAL A 75 -16.83 -2.17 -4.84
N MET A 76 -16.06 -2.18 -3.76
CA MET A 76 -15.06 -3.23 -3.52
C MET A 76 -15.72 -4.61 -3.30
N GLN A 77 -16.84 -4.66 -2.56
CA GLN A 77 -17.60 -5.90 -2.34
C GLN A 77 -18.17 -6.47 -3.66
N GLU A 78 -18.67 -5.59 -4.53
CA GLU A 78 -19.20 -5.99 -5.84
C GLU A 78 -18.11 -6.53 -6.78
N GLN A 79 -16.92 -5.92 -6.79
CA GLN A 79 -15.80 -6.43 -7.60
C GLN A 79 -15.29 -7.78 -7.11
N GLU A 80 -15.25 -8.01 -5.79
CA GLU A 80 -14.86 -9.31 -5.22
C GLU A 80 -15.87 -10.41 -5.53
N ASN A 81 -17.17 -10.08 -5.55
CA ASN A 81 -18.21 -11.05 -5.92
C ASN A 81 -18.14 -11.40 -7.41
N LYS A 82 -17.91 -10.43 -8.30
CA LYS A 82 -17.72 -10.65 -9.74
C LYS A 82 -16.47 -11.45 -10.10
N GLN A 83 -15.43 -11.44 -9.26
CA GLN A 83 -14.24 -12.26 -9.47
C GLN A 83 -14.41 -13.72 -9.01
N LYS A 84 -15.48 -14.03 -8.27
CA LYS A 84 -15.78 -15.37 -7.76
C LYS A 84 -16.83 -16.11 -8.59
N GLU A 85 -17.52 -15.41 -9.49
CA GLU A 85 -18.40 -15.95 -10.53
C GLU A 85 -17.61 -16.24 -11.81
#